data_AF-A0A1V5K7A0-F1
#
_entry.id   AF-A0A1V5K7A0-F1
#
_cell.length_a   1.000
_cell.length_b   1.000
_cell.length_c   1.000
_cell.angle_alpha   90.00
_cell.angle_beta   90.00
_cell.angle_gamma   90.00
#
_symmetry.space_group_name_H-M   'P 1'
#
loop_
_entity.id
_entity.type
_entity.pdbx_description
1 polymer ?
#
loop_
_entity_poly.entity_id
_entity_poly.type
_entity_poly.pdbx_seq_one_letter_code
_entity_poly.pdbx_strand_id
1 'polypeptide(L)'
;MGGKLNLKKTAKYIAEKLKADGIPVSNITIFGSQAKGTADSKSDIDIVVVSDAFKGKNLIERGRMISKAEKDAIRVFDAPFDILTMTGKEYRSGSSVMAVTALQEGVVVYGGDSNIAAVSEKLASLRAKKKISQRELSRRTNIPQQEISNIEKGRRNITIETLEKIAGGLGAKVDIMIK
;
A
#
# COMPACT_ATOMS: atom_id res chain seq x y z
N MET A 1 14.76 3.47 -28.14
CA MET A 1 14.51 2.25 -27.34
C MET A 1 13.73 2.66 -26.10
N GLY A 2 12.40 2.53 -26.12
CA GLY A 2 11.54 2.91 -24.99
C GLY A 2 11.72 1.92 -23.85
N GLY A 3 12.35 2.35 -22.75
CA GLY A 3 12.44 1.53 -21.54
C GLY A 3 11.06 1.23 -21.00
N LYS A 4 10.80 -0.02 -20.63
CA LYS A 4 9.52 -0.44 -20.03
C LYS A 4 9.22 0.44 -18.81
N LEU A 5 8.04 1.05 -18.77
CA LEU A 5 7.65 1.97 -17.70
C LEU A 5 7.76 1.28 -16.33
N ASN A 6 8.44 1.91 -15.38
CA ASN A 6 8.55 1.39 -14.02
C ASN A 6 7.38 1.89 -13.16
N LEU A 7 6.35 1.07 -13.06
CA LEU A 7 5.10 1.38 -12.36
C LEU A 7 5.30 1.83 -10.90
N LYS A 8 6.24 1.23 -10.17
CA LYS A 8 6.56 1.65 -8.79
C LYS A 8 7.20 3.03 -8.73
N LYS A 9 8.11 3.33 -9.66
CA LYS A 9 8.73 4.66 -9.78
C LYS A 9 7.68 5.72 -10.14
N THR A 10 6.78 5.40 -11.06
CA THR A 10 5.68 6.26 -11.49
C THR A 10 4.74 6.57 -10.33
N ALA A 11 4.26 5.54 -9.62
CA ALA A 11 3.39 5.72 -8.46
C ALA A 11 4.06 6.53 -7.35
N LYS A 12 5.34 6.28 -7.07
CA LYS A 12 6.12 7.09 -6.11
C LYS A 12 6.19 8.56 -6.51
N TYR A 13 6.44 8.87 -7.78
CA TYR A 13 6.47 10.24 -8.28
C TYR A 13 5.13 10.95 -8.07
N ILE A 14 4.03 10.32 -8.47
CA ILE A 14 2.67 10.87 -8.32
C ILE A 14 2.39 11.15 -6.85
N ALA A 15 2.68 10.20 -5.97
CA ALA A 15 2.43 10.36 -4.55
C ALA A 15 3.28 11.47 -3.90
N GLU A 16 4.54 11.63 -4.29
CA GLU A 16 5.40 12.72 -3.79
C GLU A 16 4.88 14.09 -4.24
N LYS A 17 4.42 14.21 -5.49
CA LYS A 17 3.79 15.43 -6.00
C LYS A 17 2.50 15.78 -5.26
N LEU A 18 1.62 14.80 -5.09
CA LEU A 18 0.37 14.98 -4.34
C LEU A 18 0.65 15.36 -2.87
N LYS A 19 1.63 14.73 -2.24
CA LYS A 19 2.05 15.05 -0.87
C LYS A 19 2.56 16.49 -0.75
N ALA A 20 3.35 16.96 -1.73
CA ALA A 20 3.83 18.35 -1.76
C ALA A 20 2.69 19.37 -1.89
N ASP A 21 1.59 19.00 -2.55
CA ASP A 21 0.38 19.81 -2.68
C ASP A 21 -0.62 19.57 -1.52
N GLY A 22 -0.18 18.95 -0.41
CA GLY A 22 -0.99 18.78 0.81
C GLY A 22 -1.95 17.57 0.79
N ILE A 23 -1.78 16.64 -0.14
CA ILE A 23 -2.62 15.45 -0.31
C ILE A 23 -1.81 14.22 0.12
N PRO A 24 -1.89 13.77 1.39
CA PRO A 24 -1.19 12.58 1.83
C PRO A 24 -1.80 11.33 1.18
N VAL A 25 -1.01 10.61 0.39
CA VAL A 25 -1.45 9.38 -0.28
C VAL A 25 -1.20 8.16 0.61
N SER A 26 -2.25 7.40 0.89
CA SER A 26 -2.22 6.18 1.70
C SER A 26 -1.81 4.95 0.89
N ASN A 27 -2.36 4.82 -0.32
CA ASN A 27 -1.96 3.81 -1.29
C ASN A 27 -2.21 4.27 -2.73
N ILE A 28 -1.51 3.64 -3.67
CA ILE A 28 -1.80 3.66 -5.09
C ILE A 28 -1.82 2.22 -5.58
N THR A 29 -2.94 1.85 -6.20
CA THR A 29 -3.14 0.55 -6.84
C THR A 29 -3.22 0.78 -8.34
N ILE A 30 -2.45 0.02 -9.11
CA ILE A 30 -2.61 -0.05 -10.56
C ILE A 30 -3.54 -1.19 -10.89
N PHE A 31 -4.47 -0.99 -11.80
CA PHE A 31 -5.39 -2.04 -12.26
C PHE A 31 -5.47 -2.05 -13.78
N GLY A 32 -6.46 -2.73 -14.34
CA GLY A 32 -6.68 -2.74 -15.79
C GLY A 32 -5.57 -3.47 -16.57
N SER A 33 -5.30 -2.97 -17.79
CA SER A 33 -4.43 -3.63 -18.77
C SER A 33 -3.00 -3.81 -18.27
N GLN A 34 -2.50 -2.83 -17.49
CA GLN A 34 -1.15 -2.85 -16.91
C GLN A 34 -1.00 -3.95 -15.86
N ALA A 35 -2.00 -4.11 -14.98
CA ALA A 35 -2.00 -5.17 -13.97
C ALA A 35 -2.17 -6.57 -14.60
N LYS A 36 -2.98 -6.69 -15.65
CA LYS A 36 -3.23 -7.95 -16.38
C LYS A 36 -2.07 -8.39 -17.26
N GLY A 37 -1.10 -7.51 -17.52
CA GLY A 37 0.00 -7.77 -18.44
C GLY A 37 -0.41 -7.79 -19.92
N THR A 38 -1.60 -7.27 -20.24
CA THR A 38 -2.15 -7.18 -21.60
C THR A 38 -2.01 -5.78 -22.20
N ALA A 39 -1.39 -4.84 -21.49
CA ALA A 39 -1.17 -3.47 -21.95
C ALA A 39 -0.25 -3.40 -23.17
N ASP A 40 -0.59 -2.48 -24.07
CA ASP A 40 0.22 -2.08 -25.21
C ASP A 40 0.71 -0.62 -25.07
N SER A 41 1.34 -0.10 -26.13
CA SER A 41 1.89 1.27 -26.13
C SER A 41 0.85 2.39 -26.15
N LYS A 42 -0.42 2.08 -26.40
CA LYS A 42 -1.53 3.04 -26.43
C LYS A 42 -2.39 2.99 -25.18
N SER A 43 -2.18 1.98 -24.34
CA SER A 43 -2.93 1.76 -23.12
C SER A 43 -2.63 2.87 -22.12
N ASP A 44 -3.69 3.43 -21.55
CA ASP A 44 -3.62 4.26 -20.36
C ASP A 44 -3.23 3.44 -19.12
N ILE A 45 -2.79 4.17 -18.11
CA ILE A 45 -2.38 3.60 -16.84
C ILE A 45 -3.50 3.89 -15.85
N ASP A 46 -4.35 2.89 -15.67
CA ASP A 46 -5.43 2.89 -14.69
C ASP A 46 -4.85 2.83 -13.27
N ILE A 47 -5.05 3.90 -12.49
CA ILE A 47 -4.62 3.94 -11.09
C ILE A 47 -5.75 4.36 -10.16
N VAL A 48 -5.80 3.74 -8.99
CA VAL A 48 -6.57 4.25 -7.85
C VAL A 48 -5.60 4.92 -6.90
N VAL A 49 -5.82 6.21 -6.62
CA VAL A 49 -5.13 6.96 -5.57
C VAL A 49 -6.04 7.05 -4.36
N VAL A 50 -5.57 6.51 -3.23
CA VAL A 50 -6.33 6.51 -1.98
C VAL A 50 -5.78 7.57 -1.02
N SER A 51 -6.65 8.50 -0.62
CA SER A 51 -6.33 9.53 0.38
C SER A 51 -7.57 9.96 1.16
N ASP A 52 -7.41 10.17 2.46
CA ASP A 52 -8.48 10.73 3.30
C ASP A 52 -8.73 12.22 3.03
N ALA A 53 -7.82 12.91 2.31
CA ALA A 53 -8.02 14.29 1.86
C ALA A 53 -9.22 14.44 0.90
N PHE A 54 -9.69 13.35 0.30
CA PHE A 54 -10.86 13.34 -0.58
C PHE A 54 -12.20 13.26 0.18
N LYS A 55 -12.18 13.13 1.51
CA LYS A 55 -13.41 13.03 2.31
C LYS A 55 -14.25 14.30 2.18
N GLY A 56 -15.54 14.13 1.88
CA GLY A 56 -16.47 15.24 1.70
C GLY A 56 -16.27 16.04 0.41
N LYS A 57 -15.43 15.56 -0.52
CA LYS A 57 -15.18 16.18 -1.83
C LYS A 57 -15.91 15.45 -2.93
N ASN A 58 -16.54 16.19 -3.85
CA ASN A 58 -17.11 15.65 -5.07
C ASN A 58 -16.03 15.40 -6.14
N LEU A 59 -16.39 14.73 -7.24
CA LEU A 59 -15.44 14.34 -8.30
C LEU A 59 -14.73 15.54 -8.94
N ILE A 60 -15.41 16.68 -9.10
CA ILE A 60 -14.82 17.88 -9.70
C ILE A 60 -13.77 18.48 -8.76
N GLU A 61 -14.07 18.55 -7.46
CA GLU A 61 -13.11 19.01 -6.46
C GLU A 61 -11.88 18.10 -6.40
N ARG A 62 -12.09 16.78 -6.36
CA ARG A 62 -10.99 15.80 -6.36
C ARG A 62 -10.13 15.92 -7.63
N GLY A 63 -10.75 16.06 -8.79
CA GLY A 63 -10.04 16.29 -10.06
C GLY A 63 -9.16 17.53 -10.02
N ARG A 64 -9.66 18.65 -9.48
CA ARG A 64 -8.85 19.87 -9.29
C ARG A 64 -7.65 19.63 -8.38
N MET A 65 -7.86 18.89 -7.28
CA MET A 65 -6.80 18.56 -6.32
C MET A 65 -5.64 17.78 -6.94
N ILE A 66 -5.91 16.85 -7.87
CA ILE A 66 -4.87 16.00 -8.47
C ILE A 66 -4.32 16.49 -9.82
N SER A 67 -5.03 17.41 -10.48
CA SER A 67 -4.80 17.81 -11.88
C SER A 67 -3.36 18.23 -12.20
N LYS A 68 -2.68 18.89 -11.25
CA LYS A 68 -1.29 19.32 -11.42
C LYS A 68 -0.34 18.11 -11.41
N ALA A 69 -0.48 17.21 -10.45
CA ALA A 69 0.33 16.00 -10.34
C ALA A 69 0.12 15.07 -11.55
N GLU A 70 -1.12 14.94 -12.01
CA GLU A 70 -1.46 14.16 -13.20
C GLU A 70 -0.81 14.71 -14.48
N LYS A 71 -0.96 16.02 -14.74
CA LYS A 71 -0.32 16.68 -15.90
C LYS A 71 1.20 16.56 -15.88
N ASP A 72 1.82 16.72 -14.70
CA ASP A 72 3.26 16.54 -14.54
C ASP A 72 3.67 15.09 -14.84
N ALA A 73 2.91 14.10 -14.33
CA ALA A 73 3.19 12.69 -14.57
C ALA A 73 3.06 12.31 -16.05
N ILE A 74 2.01 12.78 -16.74
CA ILE A 74 1.84 12.57 -18.19
C ILE A 74 3.08 13.05 -18.95
N ARG A 75 3.58 14.24 -18.63
CA ARG A 75 4.77 14.82 -19.27
C ARG A 75 6.05 14.06 -18.96
N VAL A 76 6.24 13.63 -17.73
CA VAL A 76 7.48 12.97 -17.28
C VAL A 76 7.57 11.53 -17.79
N PHE A 77 6.44 10.83 -17.81
CA PHE A 77 6.40 9.41 -18.18
C PHE A 77 5.95 9.16 -19.62
N ASP A 78 5.56 10.21 -20.34
CA ASP A 78 5.06 10.16 -21.72
C ASP A 78 3.98 9.08 -21.89
N ALA A 79 3.02 9.08 -20.96
CA ALA A 79 1.97 8.07 -20.88
C ALA A 79 0.66 8.70 -20.37
N PRO A 80 -0.51 8.29 -20.91
CA PRO A 80 -1.79 8.68 -20.38
C PRO A 80 -2.07 7.96 -19.05
N PHE A 81 -2.74 8.66 -18.14
CA PHE A 81 -3.18 8.13 -16.85
C PHE A 81 -4.68 8.29 -16.74
N ASP A 82 -5.37 7.28 -16.22
CA ASP A 82 -6.73 7.41 -15.70
C ASP A 82 -6.67 7.28 -14.17
N ILE A 83 -6.86 8.39 -13.46
CA ILE A 83 -6.70 8.47 -12.01
C ILE A 83 -8.06 8.48 -11.32
N LEU A 84 -8.40 7.37 -10.69
CA LEU A 84 -9.52 7.27 -9.77
C LEU A 84 -9.13 7.74 -8.37
N THR A 85 -9.88 8.69 -7.83
CA THR A 85 -9.63 9.26 -6.50
C THR A 85 -10.64 8.75 -5.48
N MET A 86 -10.15 8.08 -4.43
CA MET A 86 -11.01 7.45 -3.43
C MET A 86 -10.51 7.70 -2.01
N THR A 87 -11.43 7.81 -1.05
CA THR A 87 -11.07 7.67 0.36
C THR A 87 -10.77 6.20 0.68
N GLY A 88 -10.08 5.96 1.81
CA GLY A 88 -9.84 4.59 2.25
C GLY A 88 -11.13 3.78 2.47
N LYS A 89 -12.21 4.44 2.91
CA LYS A 89 -13.52 3.82 3.11
C LYS A 89 -14.16 3.41 1.80
N GLU A 90 -14.28 4.33 0.84
CA GLU A 90 -14.88 4.09 -0.49
C GLU A 90 -14.16 2.95 -1.22
N TYR A 91 -12.83 2.99 -1.24
CA TYR A 91 -12.02 1.97 -1.90
C TYR A 91 -12.26 0.58 -1.31
N ARG A 92 -12.16 0.44 0.02
CA ARG A 92 -12.34 -0.86 0.70
C ARG A 92 -13.76 -1.39 0.66
N SER A 93 -14.77 -0.52 0.64
CA SER A 93 -16.17 -0.97 0.56
C SER A 93 -16.57 -1.45 -0.84
N GLY A 94 -15.70 -1.31 -1.85
CA GLY A 94 -16.06 -1.62 -3.23
C GLY A 94 -17.21 -0.74 -3.73
N SER A 95 -17.21 0.55 -3.38
CA SER A 95 -18.35 1.45 -3.64
C SER A 95 -18.60 1.73 -5.13
N SER A 96 -17.72 1.24 -6.01
CA SER A 96 -17.90 1.29 -7.46
C SER A 96 -17.33 0.03 -8.11
N VAL A 97 -17.78 -0.27 -9.32
CA VAL A 97 -17.25 -1.39 -10.13
C VAL A 97 -15.74 -1.27 -10.28
N MET A 98 -15.22 -0.07 -10.52
CA MET A 98 -13.77 0.16 -10.64
C MET A 98 -13.03 -0.12 -9.33
N ALA A 99 -13.60 0.23 -8.18
CA ALA A 99 -13.03 -0.12 -6.88
C ALA A 99 -12.96 -1.63 -6.69
N VAL A 100 -14.04 -2.35 -7.06
CA VAL A 100 -14.09 -3.82 -7.00
C VAL A 100 -13.05 -4.44 -7.93
N THR A 101 -12.95 -3.96 -9.18
CA THR A 101 -11.94 -4.42 -10.14
C THR A 101 -10.52 -4.21 -9.61
N ALA A 102 -10.21 -3.01 -9.10
CA ALA A 102 -8.90 -2.72 -8.54
C ALA A 102 -8.58 -3.52 -7.27
N LEU A 103 -9.58 -3.85 -6.44
CA LEU A 103 -9.39 -4.73 -5.29
C LEU A 103 -9.14 -6.20 -5.67
N GLN A 104 -9.76 -6.67 -6.75
CA GLN A 104 -9.65 -8.08 -7.18
C GLN A 104 -8.40 -8.35 -8.03
N GLU A 105 -8.09 -7.43 -8.95
CA GLU A 105 -7.09 -7.63 -9.99
C GLU A 105 -5.91 -6.67 -9.88
N GLY A 106 -6.02 -5.63 -9.05
CA GLY A 106 -5.03 -4.56 -8.97
C GLY A 106 -3.78 -4.94 -8.19
N VAL A 107 -2.69 -4.28 -8.54
CA VAL A 107 -1.39 -4.39 -7.89
C VAL A 107 -1.09 -3.11 -7.14
N VAL A 108 -0.92 -3.21 -5.82
CA VAL A 108 -0.48 -2.07 -5.00
C VAL A 108 0.98 -1.76 -5.33
N VAL A 109 1.26 -0.53 -5.73
CA VAL A 109 2.58 -0.10 -6.23
C VAL A 109 3.19 1.09 -5.49
N TYR A 110 2.40 1.79 -4.70
CA TYR A 110 2.87 2.81 -3.76
C TYR A 110 1.99 2.81 -2.52
N GLY A 111 2.58 3.08 -1.36
CA GLY A 111 1.85 2.93 -0.11
C GLY A 111 1.27 1.52 0.00
N GLY A 112 0.35 1.32 0.92
CA GLY A 112 -0.06 -0.05 1.21
C GLY A 112 1.10 -0.93 1.67
N ASP A 113 2.09 -0.34 2.34
CA ASP A 113 2.68 -1.03 3.48
C ASP A 113 1.50 -1.40 4.35
N SER A 114 1.10 -2.65 4.15
CA SER A 114 0.19 -3.37 5.00
C SER A 114 0.52 -2.95 6.42
N ASN A 115 -0.50 -2.79 7.27
CA ASN A 115 -0.26 -2.82 8.71
C ASN A 115 0.77 -3.92 9.04
N ILE A 116 0.82 -5.01 8.28
CA ILE A 116 1.84 -6.07 8.31
C ILE A 116 3.28 -5.63 8.08
N ALA A 117 3.67 -4.84 7.07
CA ALA A 117 5.09 -4.48 6.89
C ALA A 117 5.59 -3.59 8.05
N ALA A 118 4.78 -2.59 8.41
CA ALA A 118 5.03 -1.73 9.57
C ALA A 118 5.00 -2.52 10.89
N VAL A 119 4.07 -3.47 11.05
CA VAL A 119 3.98 -4.36 12.21
C VAL A 119 5.17 -5.30 12.27
N SER A 120 5.57 -5.93 11.16
CA SER A 120 6.73 -6.80 11.04
C SER A 120 8.01 -6.10 11.46
N GLU A 121 8.24 -4.87 10.96
CA GLU A 121 9.36 -4.03 11.36
C GLU A 121 9.28 -3.63 12.84
N LYS A 122 8.06 -3.34 13.34
CA LYS A 122 7.84 -3.02 14.75
C LYS A 122 8.14 -4.21 15.67
N LEU A 123 7.72 -5.42 15.31
CA LEU A 123 8.01 -6.64 16.05
C LEU A 123 9.53 -6.92 16.08
N ALA A 124 10.19 -6.80 14.92
CA ALA A 124 11.64 -6.99 14.81
C ALA A 124 12.43 -5.99 15.68
N SER A 125 12.04 -4.71 15.62
CA SER A 125 12.69 -3.65 16.41
C SER A 125 12.41 -3.79 17.91
N LEU A 126 11.21 -4.19 18.32
CA LEU A 126 10.90 -4.51 19.72
C LEU A 126 11.75 -5.69 20.22
N ARG A 127 11.89 -6.75 19.41
CA ARG A 127 12.76 -7.89 19.72
C ARG A 127 14.21 -7.47 19.94
N ALA A 128 14.74 -6.64 19.05
CA ALA A 128 16.10 -6.10 19.16
C ALA A 128 16.27 -5.24 20.42
N LYS A 129 15.30 -4.37 20.74
CA LYS A 129 15.30 -3.56 21.97
C LYS A 129 15.28 -4.40 23.25
N LYS A 130 14.58 -5.54 23.22
CA LYS A 130 14.56 -6.53 24.30
C LYS A 130 15.82 -7.40 24.35
N LYS A 131 16.76 -7.24 23.42
CA LYS A 131 18.02 -7.99 23.31
C LYS A 131 17.84 -9.51 23.23
N ILE A 132 16.75 -9.98 22.62
CA ILE A 132 16.52 -11.42 22.41
C ILE A 132 16.68 -11.81 20.93
N SER A 133 17.13 -13.03 20.66
CA SER A 133 17.27 -13.56 19.30
C SER A 133 15.92 -14.05 18.74
N GLN A 134 15.82 -14.26 17.43
CA GLN A 134 14.63 -14.90 16.83
C GLN A 134 14.44 -16.34 17.34
N ARG A 135 15.54 -17.05 17.66
CA ARG A 135 15.51 -18.38 18.27
C ARG A 135 14.97 -18.35 19.70
N GLU A 136 15.33 -17.33 20.46
CA GLU A 136 14.79 -17.11 21.80
C GLU A 136 13.30 -16.74 21.75
N LEU A 137 12.91 -15.85 20.84
CA LEU A 137 11.49 -15.53 20.61
C LEU A 137 10.69 -16.77 20.21
N SER A 138 11.25 -17.62 19.34
CA SER A 138 10.66 -18.90 18.94
C SER A 138 10.32 -19.79 20.14
N ARG A 139 11.23 -19.91 21.10
CA ARG A 139 11.00 -20.67 22.35
C ARG A 139 9.88 -20.07 23.20
N ARG A 140 9.79 -18.74 23.27
CA ARG A 140 8.78 -18.03 24.08
C ARG A 140 7.37 -18.14 23.51
N THR A 141 7.24 -18.18 22.19
CA THR A 141 5.94 -18.10 21.50
C THR A 141 5.46 -19.43 20.94
N ASN A 142 6.32 -20.46 20.98
CA ASN A 142 6.12 -21.74 20.28
C ASN A 142 5.87 -21.56 18.76
N ILE A 143 6.51 -20.57 18.15
CA ILE A 143 6.46 -20.31 16.70
C ILE A 143 7.83 -20.68 16.12
N PRO A 144 7.92 -21.43 15.00
CA PRO A 144 9.20 -21.76 14.39
C PRO A 144 10.05 -20.52 14.09
N GLN A 145 11.36 -20.57 14.38
CA GLN A 145 12.26 -19.43 14.14
C GLN A 145 12.25 -18.97 12.68
N GLN A 146 12.13 -19.89 11.72
CA GLN A 146 12.03 -19.56 10.29
C GLN A 146 10.77 -18.75 9.99
N GLU A 147 9.66 -19.08 10.65
CA GLU A 147 8.40 -18.35 10.53
C GLU A 147 8.53 -16.94 11.12
N ILE A 148 9.14 -16.79 12.29
CA ILE A 148 9.47 -15.47 12.86
C ILE A 148 10.34 -14.66 11.92
N SER A 149 11.38 -15.25 11.32
CA SER A 149 12.24 -14.56 10.34
C SER A 149 11.44 -14.11 9.10
N ASN A 150 10.57 -14.97 8.57
CA ASN A 150 9.72 -14.62 7.43
C ASN A 150 8.75 -13.49 7.77
N ILE A 151 8.18 -13.53 8.97
CA ILE A 151 7.30 -12.50 9.52
C ILE A 151 8.04 -11.18 9.65
N GLU A 152 9.18 -11.14 10.36
CA GLU A 152 9.97 -9.91 10.58
C GLU A 152 10.47 -9.27 9.27
N LYS A 153 10.64 -10.07 8.20
CA LYS A 153 11.04 -9.60 6.87
C LYS A 153 9.86 -9.23 5.96
N GLY A 154 8.62 -9.29 6.45
CA GLY A 154 7.41 -8.99 5.67
C GLY A 154 7.16 -9.99 4.53
N ARG A 155 7.72 -11.20 4.60
CA ARG A 155 7.61 -12.24 3.55
C ARG A 155 6.38 -13.12 3.67
N ARG A 156 5.52 -12.88 4.68
CA ARG A 156 4.30 -13.66 4.94
C ARG A 156 3.19 -12.80 5.53
N ASN A 157 1.96 -13.11 5.15
CA ASN A 157 0.74 -12.59 5.77
C ASN A 157 0.62 -13.14 7.21
N ILE A 158 0.40 -12.29 8.22
CA ILE A 158 0.36 -12.67 9.64
C ILE A 158 -1.11 -12.74 10.08
N THR A 159 -1.51 -13.83 10.75
CA THR A 159 -2.84 -13.90 11.39
C THR A 159 -2.84 -13.07 12.68
N ILE A 160 -4.01 -12.58 13.12
CA ILE A 160 -4.13 -11.83 14.38
C ILE A 160 -3.59 -12.68 15.56
N GLU A 161 -3.91 -13.97 15.60
CA GLU A 161 -3.40 -14.89 16.62
C GLU A 161 -1.87 -14.96 16.65
N THR A 162 -1.22 -15.10 15.49
CA THR A 162 0.25 -15.14 15.40
C THR A 162 0.86 -13.80 15.82
N LEU A 163 0.21 -12.69 15.47
CA LEU A 163 0.62 -11.35 15.91
C LEU A 163 0.55 -11.21 17.43
N GLU A 164 -0.54 -11.65 18.06
CA GLU A 164 -0.72 -11.64 19.51
C GLU A 164 0.31 -12.51 20.23
N LYS A 165 0.58 -13.72 19.73
CA LYS A 165 1.62 -14.61 20.29
C LYS A 165 3.00 -13.95 20.25
N ILE A 166 3.38 -13.36 19.13
CA ILE A 166 4.67 -12.68 19.00
C ILE A 166 4.75 -11.46 19.91
N ALA A 167 3.72 -10.62 19.93
CA ALA A 167 3.65 -9.46 20.83
C ALA A 167 3.77 -9.89 22.30
N GLY A 168 3.05 -10.94 22.70
CA GLY A 168 3.11 -11.52 24.05
C GLY A 168 4.51 -12.02 24.41
N GLY A 169 5.19 -12.76 23.52
CA GLY A 169 6.58 -13.20 23.72
C GLY A 169 7.60 -12.06 23.83
N LEU A 170 7.25 -10.88 23.31
CA LEU A 170 8.01 -9.64 23.42
C LEU A 170 7.63 -8.78 24.64
N GLY A 171 6.59 -9.17 25.38
CA GLY A 171 6.04 -8.39 26.50
C GLY A 171 5.32 -7.12 26.04
N ALA A 172 4.69 -7.16 24.86
CA ALA A 172 3.87 -6.11 24.29
C ALA A 172 2.40 -6.56 24.20
N LYS A 173 1.48 -5.60 24.07
CA LYS A 173 0.06 -5.84 23.80
C LYS A 173 -0.30 -5.36 22.39
N VAL A 174 -1.26 -6.03 21.79
CA VAL A 174 -1.84 -5.66 20.50
C VAL A 174 -3.16 -4.96 20.80
N ASP A 175 -3.26 -3.68 20.44
CA ASP A 175 -4.51 -2.92 20.54
C ASP A 175 -5.09 -2.73 19.12
N ILE A 176 -6.31 -3.21 18.92
CA ILE A 176 -7.03 -3.11 17.65
C ILE A 176 -8.13 -2.06 17.80
N MET A 177 -7.97 -0.93 17.11
CA MET A 177 -9.01 0.10 17.03
C MET A 177 -9.84 -0.06 15.76
N ILE A 178 -11.14 -0.25 15.94
CA ILE A 178 -12.12 -0.24 14.86
C ILE A 178 -12.84 1.12 14.93
N LYS A 179 -12.74 1.91 13.86
CA LYS A 179 -13.36 3.24 13.73
C LYS A 179 -14.59 3.18 12.84
#